data_AF-A0A5C8ZCN5-F1
#
_entry.id   AF-A0A5C8ZCN5-F1
#
_cell.length_a   1.000
_cell.length_b   1.000
_cell.length_c   1.000
_cell.angle_alpha   90.00
_cell.angle_beta   90.00
_cell.angle_gamma   90.00
#
_symmetry.space_group_name_H-M   'P 1'
#
loop_
_entity.id
_entity.type
_entity.pdbx_description
1 polymer ?
#
loop_
_entity_poly.entity_id
_entity_poly.type
_entity_poly.pdbx_seq_one_letter_code
_entity_poly.pdbx_strand_id
1 'polypeptide(L)'
;MKQCKNLNQNKKIDIKKGVAQMPKEKIKSLFQHLRDHLPEAETSPQQQALLDQLAFHVHTLDQPDPKEPSLRELLELLVEEIELEHPKSAAITRQLLDSLSAMGI
;
A
#
# COMPACT_ATOMS: atom_id res chain seq x y z
N MET A 1 58.99 -10.04 29.18
CA MET A 1 58.86 -10.99 28.05
C MET A 1 57.40 -11.40 27.93
N LYS A 2 56.89 -11.35 26.70
CA LYS A 2 55.71 -12.03 26.12
C LYS A 2 54.32 -11.80 26.74
N GLN A 3 53.54 -11.05 25.97
CA GLN A 3 52.09 -11.05 25.94
C GLN A 3 51.56 -12.45 25.59
N CYS A 4 50.44 -12.83 26.19
CA CYS A 4 49.41 -13.62 25.52
C CYS A 4 48.06 -12.91 25.72
N LYS A 5 47.82 -11.89 24.88
CA LYS A 5 46.46 -11.51 24.49
C LYS A 5 45.94 -12.66 23.64
N ASN A 6 44.97 -13.43 24.11
CA ASN A 6 44.20 -14.27 23.21
C ASN A 6 42.84 -13.62 22.93
N LEU A 7 42.68 -13.40 21.65
CA LEU A 7 41.73 -12.58 20.94
C LEU A 7 40.38 -13.29 20.99
N ASN A 8 39.45 -12.76 21.77
CA ASN A 8 38.03 -13.04 21.59
C ASN A 8 37.69 -12.64 20.15
N GLN A 9 37.57 -13.62 19.26
CA GLN A 9 37.10 -13.44 17.89
C GLN A 9 35.60 -13.19 17.88
N ASN A 10 35.19 -12.11 18.55
CA ASN A 10 33.92 -11.47 18.29
C ASN A 10 34.07 -10.83 16.91
N LYS A 11 33.77 -11.65 15.90
CA LYS A 11 33.58 -11.26 14.51
C LYS A 11 32.69 -10.03 14.54
N LYS A 12 33.31 -8.87 14.36
CA LYS A 12 32.63 -7.60 14.11
C LYS A 12 31.66 -7.89 12.98
N ILE A 13 30.39 -7.99 13.33
CA ILE A 13 29.34 -7.80 12.36
C ILE A 13 29.49 -6.32 12.04
N ASP A 14 30.20 -6.03 10.96
CA ASP A 14 30.23 -4.72 10.35
C ASP A 14 28.78 -4.36 10.03
N ILE A 15 28.15 -3.67 10.98
CA ILE A 15 26.90 -2.93 10.79
C ILE A 15 27.24 -1.79 9.82
N LYS A 16 27.36 -2.13 8.54
CA LYS A 16 27.25 -1.14 7.47
C LYS A 16 25.79 -0.73 7.44
N LYS A 17 25.53 0.46 8.00
CA LYS A 17 24.28 1.23 7.82
C LYS A 17 23.84 1.22 6.35
N GLY A 18 22.54 1.10 6.14
CA GLY A 18 21.84 1.41 4.88
C GLY A 18 20.88 0.30 4.52
N VAL A 19 19.57 0.42 4.57
CA VAL A 19 18.63 1.54 4.68
C VAL A 19 17.42 0.94 5.43
N ALA A 20 16.71 1.68 6.27
CA ALA A 20 15.37 1.23 6.65
C ALA A 20 14.56 1.16 5.36
N GLN A 21 14.49 -0.02 4.71
CA GLN A 21 13.70 -0.18 3.49
C GLN A 21 12.30 0.30 3.86
N MET A 22 11.85 1.33 3.16
CA MET A 22 10.47 1.79 3.27
C MET A 22 9.57 0.56 3.15
N PRO A 23 8.47 0.46 3.91
CA PRO A 23 7.63 -0.74 3.91
C PRO A 23 7.29 -1.26 2.51
N LYS A 24 7.09 -0.34 1.55
CA LYS A 24 6.87 -0.60 0.12
C LYS A 24 8.06 -1.28 -0.58
N GLU A 25 9.28 -0.80 -0.35
CA GLU A 25 10.52 -1.39 -0.91
C GLU A 25 10.76 -2.80 -0.38
N LYS A 26 10.46 -3.03 0.90
CA LYS A 26 10.54 -4.36 1.51
C LYS A 26 9.55 -5.33 0.86
N ILE A 27 8.32 -4.88 0.59
CA ILE A 27 7.29 -5.70 -0.08
C ILE A 27 7.74 -6.08 -1.50
N LYS A 28 8.29 -5.15 -2.28
CA LYS A 28 8.84 -5.44 -3.61
C LYS A 28 9.96 -6.49 -3.57
N SER A 29 10.90 -6.34 -2.63
CA SER A 29 11.99 -7.30 -2.45
C SER A 29 11.47 -8.69 -2.08
N LEU A 30 10.48 -8.78 -1.19
CA LEU A 30 9.86 -10.05 -0.82
C LEU A 30 9.08 -10.68 -1.99
N PHE A 31 8.37 -9.88 -2.78
CA PHE A 31 7.68 -10.36 -3.98
C PHE A 31 8.67 -10.88 -5.03
N GLN A 32 9.78 -10.18 -5.24
CA GLN A 32 10.83 -10.63 -6.14
C GLN A 32 11.41 -11.98 -5.69
N HIS A 33 11.76 -12.12 -4.40
CA HIS A 33 12.21 -13.40 -3.85
C HIS A 33 11.16 -14.51 -4.00
N LEU A 34 9.89 -14.22 -3.78
CA LEU A 34 8.81 -15.20 -3.98
C LEU A 34 8.80 -15.71 -5.42
N ARG A 35 8.97 -14.83 -6.40
CA ARG A 35 9.02 -15.18 -7.82
C ARG A 35 10.29 -15.93 -8.21
N ASP A 36 11.43 -15.59 -7.60
CA ASP A 36 12.68 -16.32 -7.81
C ASP A 36 12.62 -17.77 -7.25
N HIS A 37 11.76 -18.02 -6.26
CA HIS A 37 11.54 -19.35 -5.67
C HIS A 37 10.34 -20.11 -6.25
N LEU A 38 9.49 -19.47 -7.06
CA LEU A 38 8.41 -20.10 -7.82
C LEU A 38 8.66 -19.91 -9.31
N PRO A 39 9.47 -20.78 -9.95
CA PRO A 39 9.72 -20.69 -11.38
C PRO A 39 8.42 -20.89 -12.16
N GLU A 40 8.19 -20.08 -13.19
CA GLU A 40 6.97 -20.08 -14.01
C GLU A 40 6.67 -21.45 -14.66
N ALA A 41 7.71 -22.28 -14.82
CA ALA A 41 7.59 -23.64 -15.34
C ALA A 41 6.95 -24.64 -14.36
N GLU A 42 6.96 -24.34 -13.05
CA GLU A 42 6.42 -25.20 -11.99
C GLU A 42 5.15 -24.61 -11.35
N THR A 43 4.79 -23.37 -11.68
CA THR A 43 3.56 -22.74 -11.21
C THR A 43 2.35 -23.20 -12.02
N SER A 44 1.27 -23.57 -11.33
CA SER A 44 -0.02 -23.82 -11.98
C SER A 44 -0.59 -22.53 -12.60
N PRO A 45 -1.50 -22.62 -13.57
CA PRO A 45 -2.17 -21.45 -14.14
C PRO A 45 -2.88 -20.58 -13.10
N GLN A 46 -3.43 -21.18 -12.03
CA GLN A 46 -4.03 -20.41 -10.94
C GLN A 46 -2.98 -19.68 -10.11
N GLN A 47 -1.84 -20.32 -9.85
CA GLN A 47 -0.75 -19.69 -9.09
C GLN A 47 -0.13 -18.53 -9.87
N GLN A 48 0.05 -18.68 -11.18
CA GLN A 48 0.50 -17.60 -12.06
C GLN A 48 -0.48 -16.41 -12.02
N ALA A 49 -1.79 -16.67 -12.14
CA ALA A 49 -2.80 -15.61 -12.08
C ALA A 49 -2.81 -14.85 -10.73
N LEU A 50 -2.47 -15.52 -9.63
CA LEU A 50 -2.33 -14.88 -8.31
C LEU A 50 -1.04 -14.04 -8.22
N LEU A 51 0.06 -14.52 -8.81
CA LEU A 51 1.32 -13.79 -8.87
C LEU A 51 1.20 -12.52 -9.72
N ASP A 52 0.48 -12.57 -10.85
CA ASP A 52 0.17 -11.41 -11.69
C ASP A 52 -0.69 -10.37 -10.97
N GLN A 53 -1.73 -10.81 -10.25
CA GLN A 53 -2.54 -9.91 -9.41
C GLN A 53 -1.71 -9.26 -8.31
N LEU A 54 -0.82 -10.03 -7.67
CA LEU A 54 0.06 -9.51 -6.64
C LEU A 54 1.08 -8.52 -7.21
N ALA A 55 1.64 -8.79 -8.39
CA ALA A 55 2.53 -7.87 -9.10
C ALA A 55 1.84 -6.54 -9.36
N PHE A 56 0.60 -6.57 -9.86
CA PHE A 56 -0.20 -5.37 -10.09
C PHE A 56 -0.34 -4.52 -8.82
N HIS A 57 -0.70 -5.14 -7.68
CA HIS A 57 -0.84 -4.45 -6.41
C HIS A 57 0.48 -3.90 -5.86
N VAL A 58 1.58 -4.64 -6.02
CA VAL A 58 2.91 -4.19 -5.60
C VAL A 58 3.39 -3.01 -6.43
N HIS A 59 3.07 -2.97 -7.73
CA HIS A 59 3.37 -1.84 -8.62
C HIS A 59 2.51 -0.60 -8.31
N THR A 60 1.25 -0.76 -7.92
CA THR A 60 0.40 0.38 -7.50
C THR A 60 0.83 0.98 -6.16
N LEU A 61 1.64 0.30 -5.34
CA LEU A 61 2.21 0.90 -4.12
C LEU A 61 3.10 2.12 -4.41
N ASP A 62 3.70 2.23 -5.59
CA ASP A 62 4.48 3.41 -6.00
C ASP A 62 3.62 4.57 -6.47
N GLN A 63 2.36 4.31 -6.81
CA GLN A 63 1.41 5.37 -7.07
C GLN A 63 1.06 6.01 -5.72
N PRO A 64 0.93 7.34 -5.63
CA PRO A 64 0.20 7.91 -4.52
C PRO A 64 -1.16 7.21 -4.49
N ASP A 65 -1.55 6.67 -3.33
CA ASP A 65 -2.92 6.19 -3.16
C ASP A 65 -3.83 7.28 -3.72
N PRO A 66 -4.76 6.94 -4.64
CA PRO A 66 -5.74 7.92 -5.06
C PRO A 66 -6.36 8.41 -3.76
N LYS A 67 -6.19 9.70 -3.47
CA LYS A 67 -6.68 10.28 -2.22
C LYS A 67 -8.17 9.99 -2.22
N GLU A 68 -8.58 8.98 -1.46
CA GLU A 68 -9.98 8.58 -1.45
C GLU A 68 -10.75 9.83 -1.03
N PRO A 69 -11.70 10.29 -1.86
CA PRO A 69 -12.49 11.44 -1.50
C PRO A 69 -13.14 11.13 -0.15
N SER A 70 -13.05 12.08 0.77
CA SER A 70 -13.76 11.98 2.03
C SER A 70 -15.25 11.75 1.78
N LEU A 71 -15.96 11.19 2.75
CA LEU A 71 -17.41 10.99 2.65
C LEU A 71 -18.14 12.28 2.24
N ARG A 72 -17.63 13.43 2.70
CA ARG A 72 -18.11 14.75 2.32
C ARG A 72 -17.88 15.04 0.83
N GLU A 73 -16.64 14.93 0.35
CA GLU A 73 -16.29 15.16 -1.06
C GLU A 73 -17.09 14.23 -1.99
N LEU A 74 -17.32 12.97 -1.58
CA LEU A 74 -18.16 12.01 -2.32
C LEU A 74 -19.62 12.47 -2.44
N LEU A 75 -20.21 12.96 -1.35
CA LEU A 75 -21.59 13.42 -1.35
C LEU A 75 -21.75 14.74 -2.11
N GLU A 76 -20.73 15.62 -2.08
CA GLU A 76 -20.70 16.84 -2.91
C GLU A 76 -20.69 16.49 -4.40
N LEU A 77 -19.81 15.58 -4.83
CA LEU A 77 -19.78 15.08 -6.21
C LEU A 77 -21.10 14.42 -6.62
N LEU A 78 -21.68 13.59 -5.74
CA LEU A 78 -22.95 12.93 -6.01
C LEU A 78 -24.10 13.92 -6.18
N VAL A 79 -24.11 15.01 -5.40
CA VAL A 79 -25.11 16.09 -5.59
C VAL A 79 -24.94 16.71 -6.97
N GLU A 80 -23.73 17.05 -7.38
CA GLU A 80 -23.47 17.65 -8.70
C GLU A 80 -23.93 16.74 -9.85
N GLU A 81 -23.72 15.43 -9.73
CA GLU A 81 -24.15 14.47 -10.75
C GLU A 81 -25.68 14.33 -10.82
N ILE A 82 -26.36 14.24 -9.67
CA ILE A 82 -27.79 13.91 -9.63
C ILE A 82 -28.71 15.14 -9.55
N GLU A 83 -28.18 16.35 -9.37
CA GLU A 83 -28.98 17.57 -9.20
C GLU A 83 -29.86 17.88 -10.43
N LEU A 84 -29.35 17.60 -11.63
CA LEU A 84 -30.09 17.83 -12.88
C LEU A 84 -31.16 16.76 -13.16
N GLU A 85 -30.84 15.49 -12.91
CA GLU A 85 -31.71 14.35 -13.28
C GLU A 85 -32.66 13.95 -12.15
N HIS A 86 -32.24 14.13 -10.90
CA HIS A 86 -32.94 13.66 -9.71
C HIS A 86 -32.93 14.71 -8.57
N PRO A 87 -33.63 15.85 -8.73
CA PRO A 87 -33.58 16.96 -7.78
C PRO A 87 -34.06 16.59 -6.37
N LYS A 88 -34.98 15.62 -6.23
CA LYS A 88 -35.40 15.09 -4.92
C LYS A 88 -34.28 14.33 -4.22
N SER A 89 -33.52 13.52 -4.97
CA SER A 89 -32.39 12.78 -4.43
C SER A 89 -31.25 13.71 -4.04
N ALA A 90 -30.95 14.72 -4.86
CA ALA A 90 -29.96 15.76 -4.53
C ALA A 90 -30.29 16.50 -3.22
N ALA A 91 -31.58 16.79 -2.98
CA ALA A 91 -32.03 17.41 -1.74
C ALA A 91 -31.81 16.52 -0.49
N ILE A 92 -31.94 15.20 -0.64
CA ILE A 92 -31.65 14.24 0.43
C ILE A 92 -30.14 14.17 0.68
N THR A 93 -29.33 14.12 -0.39
CA THR A 93 -27.88 14.10 -0.30
C THR A 93 -27.31 15.38 0.35
N ARG A 94 -27.91 16.55 0.08
CA ARG A 94 -27.57 17.80 0.80
C ARG A 94 -27.91 17.77 2.28
N GLN A 95 -29.05 17.19 2.66
CA GLN A 95 -29.38 17.01 4.09
C GLN A 95 -28.39 16.07 4.80
N LEU A 96 -27.84 15.07 4.08
CA LEU A 96 -26.77 14.23 4.61
C LEU A 96 -25.49 15.05 4.81
N LEU A 97 -25.09 15.89 3.85
CA LEU A 97 -23.95 16.81 3.99
C LEU A 97 -24.08 17.78 5.17
N ASP A 98 -25.26 18.34 5.37
CA ASP A 98 -25.54 19.23 6.50
C ASP A 98 -25.42 18.47 7.84
N SER A 99 -25.90 17.23 7.88
CA SER A 99 -25.80 16.37 9.06
C SER A 99 -24.35 16.02 9.39
N LEU A 100 -23.54 15.69 8.37
CA LEU A 100 -22.10 15.44 8.53
C LEU A 100 -21.36 16.69 9.03
N SER A 101 -21.67 17.84 8.46
CA SER A 101 -21.09 19.13 8.87
C SER A 101 -21.43 19.48 10.32
N ALA A 102 -22.65 19.18 10.77
CA ALA A 102 -23.07 19.38 12.15
C ALA A 102 -22.33 18.46 13.15
N MET A 103 -21.84 17.30 12.71
CA MET A 103 -21.03 16.37 13.50
C MET A 103 -19.53 16.70 13.49
N GLY A 104 -19.09 17.68 12.69
CA GLY A 104 -17.68 18.05 12.54
C GLY A 104 -16.88 17.08 11.68
N ILE A 105 -17.56 16.34 10.78
CA ILE A 105 -16.96 15.44 9.78
C ILE A 105 -16.71 16.21 8.48
#